data_AF-A0A842MN43-F1
#
_entry.id   AF-A0A842MN43-F1
#
_cell.length_a   1.000
_cell.length_b   1.000
_cell.length_c   1.000
_cell.angle_alpha   90.00
_cell.angle_beta   90.00
_cell.angle_gamma   90.00
#
_symmetry.space_group_name_H-M   'P 1'
#
loop_
_entity.id
_entity.type
_entity.pdbx_description
1 polymer ?
#
loop_
_entity_poly.entity_id
_entity_poly.type
_entity_poly.pdbx_seq_one_letter_code
_entity_poly.pdbx_strand_id
1 'polypeptide(L)'
;MKILELDLKKGIARLLVQSKNDCWHLYNVIEEGDFLSGYTFRSKKDSIEKIRRKKEEKERVYLKIEVTDKEFHEFTDILRIRGKIVEGEEAGAYHTFSIEPNMEIKIEKEWKEYHLKRLREAEEIKPKFAILVMDDDEATLAVIHEYGIEEKFHIFSDKCGKDYKGEYNEKEYYGQILRKIKEINLPIAIVGAGFAKEKFLSFAKNEIKNYFVDSVFNSGTAGVYEAIKRGIVRKFMEENRVAKEIEIVEKILEEISKNGNVAYGREEVEKYAEAGAIEKLILLNSLVRNEEELIKKAEKTGADIIFVSELHEGGKKLAALGGIAAFLRYKIS
;
A
#
# COMPACT_ATOMS: atom_id res chain seq x y z
N MET A 1 6.59 -4.17 -5.39
CA MET A 1 7.65 -4.81 -6.20
C MET A 1 8.90 -4.95 -5.36
N LYS A 2 9.70 -5.99 -5.52
CA LYS A 2 10.98 -6.11 -4.81
C LYS A 2 12.13 -6.07 -5.80
N ILE A 3 13.08 -5.15 -5.58
CA ILE A 3 14.30 -5.09 -6.38
C ILE A 3 15.27 -6.13 -5.82
N LEU A 4 15.63 -7.12 -6.63
CA LEU A 4 16.57 -8.19 -6.25
C LEU A 4 18.02 -7.80 -6.58
N GLU A 5 18.22 -7.15 -7.72
CA GLU A 5 19.52 -6.73 -8.22
C GLU A 5 19.34 -5.46 -9.07
N LEU A 6 20.21 -4.47 -8.91
CA LEU A 6 20.24 -3.25 -9.73
C LEU A 6 21.69 -2.86 -10.02
N ASP A 7 22.14 -3.09 -11.25
CA ASP A 7 23.47 -2.74 -11.75
C ASP A 7 23.35 -1.72 -12.88
N LEU A 8 23.49 -0.43 -12.53
CA LEU A 8 23.39 0.69 -13.48
C LEU A 8 24.51 0.70 -14.53
N LYS A 9 25.68 0.11 -14.22
CA LYS A 9 26.82 0.08 -15.16
C LYS A 9 26.58 -0.92 -16.29
N LYS A 10 25.95 -2.04 -15.97
CA LYS A 10 25.57 -3.07 -16.95
C LYS A 10 24.17 -2.86 -17.53
N GLY A 11 23.41 -1.91 -16.99
CA GLY A 11 22.05 -1.64 -17.40
C GLY A 11 21.04 -2.69 -16.93
N ILE A 12 21.33 -3.45 -15.87
CA ILE A 12 20.55 -4.63 -15.47
C ILE A 12 19.71 -4.32 -14.22
N ALA A 13 18.42 -4.67 -14.26
CA ALA A 13 17.57 -4.77 -13.07
C ALA A 13 16.88 -6.12 -12.99
N ARG A 14 16.97 -6.82 -11.85
CA ARG A 14 16.18 -8.02 -11.54
C ARG A 14 15.12 -7.67 -10.52
N LEU A 15 13.87 -7.99 -10.86
CA LEU A 15 12.70 -7.57 -10.13
C LEU A 15 11.83 -8.80 -9.84
N LEU A 16 11.37 -8.90 -8.59
CA LEU A 16 10.31 -9.80 -8.22
C LEU A 16 8.99 -9.04 -8.24
N VAL A 17 8.10 -9.45 -9.14
CA VAL A 17 6.73 -8.94 -9.22
C VAL A 17 5.96 -9.54 -8.05
N GLN A 18 5.45 -8.72 -7.15
CA GLN A 18 4.71 -9.14 -5.95
C GLN A 18 3.22 -8.81 -6.04
N SER A 19 2.86 -7.81 -6.84
CA SER A 19 1.50 -7.32 -6.94
C SER A 19 1.13 -6.92 -8.36
N LYS A 20 -0.18 -6.83 -8.64
CA LYS A 20 -0.73 -6.27 -9.88
C LYS A 20 -0.30 -4.81 -10.14
N ASN A 21 -0.10 -4.04 -9.07
CA ASN A 21 0.41 -2.68 -9.15
C ASN A 21 1.84 -2.64 -9.71
N ASP A 22 2.65 -3.67 -9.41
CA ASP A 22 4.00 -3.77 -9.95
C ASP A 22 3.96 -3.92 -11.48
N CYS A 23 2.97 -4.64 -12.02
CA CYS A 23 2.76 -4.75 -13.47
C CYS A 23 2.51 -3.38 -14.11
N TRP A 24 1.76 -2.49 -13.47
CA TRP A 24 1.57 -1.12 -13.97
C TRP A 24 2.88 -0.32 -13.96
N HIS A 25 3.66 -0.43 -12.88
CA HIS A 25 4.96 0.23 -12.82
C HIS A 25 5.89 -0.28 -13.92
N LEU A 26 5.93 -1.58 -14.14
CA LEU A 26 6.70 -2.22 -15.20
C LEU A 26 6.24 -1.78 -16.60
N TYR A 27 4.93 -1.64 -16.84
CA TYR A 27 4.40 -1.14 -18.11
C TYR A 27 4.94 0.26 -18.45
N ASN A 28 5.13 1.11 -17.44
CA ASN A 28 5.65 2.47 -17.61
C ASN A 28 7.19 2.53 -17.64
N VAL A 29 7.87 1.52 -17.11
CA VAL A 29 9.34 1.45 -17.07
C VAL A 29 9.92 0.80 -18.33
N ILE A 30 9.24 -0.21 -18.88
CA ILE A 30 9.68 -0.96 -20.05
C ILE A 30 9.27 -0.21 -21.31
N GLU A 31 10.22 0.01 -22.21
CA GLU A 31 10.08 0.73 -23.48
C GLU A 31 10.40 -0.22 -24.65
N GLU A 32 10.01 0.15 -25.86
CA GLU A 32 10.38 -0.58 -27.08
C GLU A 32 11.91 -0.57 -27.26
N GLY A 33 12.48 -1.71 -27.65
CA GLY A 33 13.92 -1.91 -27.77
C GLY A 33 14.63 -2.35 -26.48
N ASP A 34 13.95 -2.35 -25.33
CA ASP A 34 14.51 -2.93 -24.10
C ASP A 34 14.61 -4.46 -24.21
N PHE A 35 15.49 -5.08 -23.43
CA PHE A 35 15.55 -6.55 -23.33
C PHE A 35 14.90 -7.03 -22.04
N LEU A 36 13.95 -7.95 -22.18
CA LEU A 36 13.27 -8.61 -21.06
C LEU A 36 13.62 -10.09 -21.04
N SER A 37 14.06 -10.60 -19.89
CA SER A 37 14.34 -12.03 -19.69
C SER A 37 13.58 -12.60 -18.49
N GLY A 38 13.14 -13.85 -18.59
CA GLY A 38 12.43 -14.52 -17.51
C GLY A 38 12.00 -15.93 -17.86
N TYR A 39 11.50 -16.64 -16.85
CA TYR A 39 10.88 -17.95 -17.06
C TYR A 39 9.45 -17.79 -17.60
N THR A 40 9.13 -18.56 -18.62
CA THR A 40 7.79 -18.61 -19.23
C THR A 40 7.44 -20.03 -19.63
N PHE A 41 6.21 -20.26 -20.03
CA PHE A 41 5.73 -21.57 -20.47
C PHE A 41 5.47 -21.55 -21.96
N ARG A 42 6.04 -22.51 -22.70
CA ARG A 42 5.85 -22.63 -24.14
C ARG A 42 5.35 -24.04 -24.49
N SER A 43 4.45 -24.11 -25.46
CA SER A 43 4.00 -25.36 -26.09
C SER A 43 4.97 -25.74 -27.21
N LYS A 44 5.46 -26.98 -27.23
CA LYS A 44 6.25 -27.48 -28.37
C LYS A 44 5.32 -27.81 -29.53
N LYS A 45 5.65 -27.30 -30.71
CA LYS A 45 5.08 -27.84 -31.96
C LYS A 45 5.84 -29.11 -32.31
N ASP A 46 5.29 -30.27 -31.96
CA ASP A 46 5.75 -31.53 -32.54
C ASP A 46 5.51 -31.50 -34.06
N SER A 47 6.58 -31.42 -34.83
CA SER A 47 6.55 -31.40 -36.29
C SER A 47 6.36 -32.80 -36.89
N ILE A 48 5.41 -33.59 -36.38
CA ILE A 48 4.99 -34.86 -36.99
C ILE A 48 3.48 -35.03 -36.82
N GLU A 49 2.79 -35.13 -37.97
CA GLU A 49 1.38 -35.48 -38.10
C GLU A 49 0.96 -36.66 -37.20
N LYS A 50 0.36 -36.38 -36.04
CA LYS A 50 -0.55 -37.34 -35.41
C LYS A 50 -1.80 -36.63 -34.96
N ILE A 51 -2.84 -36.85 -35.76
CA ILE A 51 -4.27 -36.61 -35.50
C ILE A 51 -4.65 -37.37 -34.22
N ARG A 52 -4.40 -36.77 -33.05
CA ARG A 52 -5.01 -37.12 -31.77
C ARG A 52 -4.74 -35.98 -30.81
N ARG A 53 -5.80 -35.44 -30.20
CA ARG A 53 -5.78 -34.41 -29.15
C ARG A 53 -4.97 -34.88 -27.93
N LYS A 54 -3.64 -34.87 -28.01
CA LYS A 54 -2.79 -34.88 -26.83
C LYS A 54 -2.73 -33.44 -26.32
N LYS A 55 -3.03 -33.29 -25.04
CA LYS A 55 -2.92 -32.04 -24.29
C LYS A 55 -1.50 -31.50 -24.52
N GLU A 56 -1.37 -30.33 -25.14
CA GLU A 56 -0.07 -29.71 -25.38
C GLU A 56 0.67 -29.59 -24.05
N GLU A 57 1.78 -30.30 -23.90
CA GLU A 57 2.62 -30.22 -22.71
C GLU A 57 3.38 -28.90 -22.77
N LYS A 58 3.11 -28.04 -21.78
CA LYS A 58 3.79 -26.75 -21.64
C LYS A 58 5.10 -26.98 -20.91
N GLU A 59 6.22 -26.70 -21.56
CA GLU A 59 7.54 -26.73 -20.92
C GLU A 59 7.89 -25.35 -20.36
N ARG A 60 8.54 -25.34 -19.20
CA ARG A 60 9.06 -24.11 -18.58
C ARG A 60 10.41 -23.79 -19.20
N VAL A 61 10.49 -22.68 -19.93
CA VAL A 61 11.70 -22.23 -20.63
C VAL A 61 12.13 -20.86 -20.12
N TYR A 62 13.43 -20.57 -20.17
CA TYR A 62 13.96 -19.23 -19.91
C TYR A 62 14.24 -18.56 -21.25
N LEU A 63 13.61 -17.41 -21.51
CA LEU A 63 13.76 -16.68 -22.77
C LEU A 63 14.18 -15.24 -22.49
N LYS A 64 14.96 -14.67 -23.40
CA LYS A 64 15.24 -13.24 -23.51
C LYS A 64 14.62 -12.72 -24.80
N ILE A 65 13.79 -11.70 -24.68
CA ILE A 65 13.16 -11.01 -25.82
C ILE A 65 13.63 -9.56 -25.91
N GLU A 66 13.71 -9.07 -27.14
CA GLU A 66 13.75 -7.64 -27.45
C GLU A 66 12.31 -7.14 -27.58
N VAL A 67 11.93 -6.16 -26.76
CA VAL A 67 10.56 -5.67 -26.63
C VAL A 67 10.15 -4.92 -27.89
N THR A 68 9.06 -5.36 -28.52
CA THR A 68 8.48 -4.69 -29.69
C THR A 68 7.16 -3.99 -29.38
N ASP A 69 6.41 -4.50 -28.41
CA ASP A 69 5.09 -3.97 -28.07
C ASP A 69 4.70 -4.37 -26.63
N LYS A 70 3.84 -3.57 -26.01
CA LYS A 70 3.36 -3.77 -24.64
C LYS A 70 1.87 -3.44 -24.51
N GLU A 71 1.12 -4.35 -23.91
CA GLU A 71 -0.30 -4.19 -23.63
C GLU A 71 -0.55 -4.38 -22.13
N PHE A 72 -1.27 -3.45 -21.52
CA PHE A 72 -1.80 -3.61 -20.16
C PHE A 72 -3.31 -3.74 -20.23
N HIS A 73 -3.83 -4.90 -19.85
CA HIS A 73 -5.28 -5.12 -19.82
C HIS A 73 -5.86 -4.61 -18.50
N GLU A 74 -6.53 -3.46 -18.54
CA GLU A 74 -7.08 -2.75 -17.36
C GLU A 74 -8.03 -3.61 -16.49
N PHE A 75 -8.66 -4.64 -17.05
CA PHE A 75 -9.61 -5.51 -16.33
C PHE A 75 -9.00 -6.80 -15.76
N THR A 76 -7.89 -7.28 -16.32
CA THR A 76 -7.22 -8.50 -15.85
C THR A 76 -5.95 -8.20 -15.06
N ASP A 77 -5.46 -6.96 -15.12
CA ASP A 77 -4.20 -6.47 -14.54
C ASP A 77 -2.98 -7.29 -15.00
N ILE A 78 -3.08 -7.89 -16.19
CA ILE A 78 -1.99 -8.67 -16.81
C ILE A 78 -1.23 -7.73 -17.75
N LEU A 79 0.07 -7.60 -17.51
CA LEU A 79 0.99 -6.95 -18.43
C LEU A 79 1.48 -7.97 -19.45
N ARG A 80 1.17 -7.74 -20.72
CA ARG A 80 1.67 -8.54 -21.84
C ARG A 80 2.77 -7.76 -22.55
N ILE A 81 3.94 -8.38 -22.65
CA ILE A 81 5.08 -7.81 -23.35
C ILE A 81 5.42 -8.72 -24.51
N ARG A 82 5.25 -8.20 -25.73
CA ARG A 82 5.57 -8.91 -26.96
C ARG A 82 6.95 -8.51 -27.41
N GLY A 83 7.70 -9.49 -27.88
CA GLY A 83 9.03 -9.24 -28.41
C GLY A 83 9.57 -10.38 -29.24
N LYS A 84 10.70 -10.12 -29.88
CA LYS A 84 11.45 -11.12 -30.65
C LYS A 84 12.45 -11.82 -29.73
N ILE A 85 12.52 -13.14 -29.78
CA ILE A 85 13.44 -13.94 -28.96
C ILE A 85 14.86 -13.73 -29.47
N VAL A 86 15.73 -13.25 -28.59
CA VAL A 86 17.16 -13.01 -28.85
C VAL A 86 18.00 -14.14 -28.27
N GLU A 87 17.63 -14.65 -27.09
CA GLU A 87 18.29 -15.79 -26.45
C GLU A 87 17.24 -16.78 -25.92
N GLY A 88 17.46 -18.07 -26.17
CA GLY A 88 16.57 -19.17 -25.76
C GLY A 88 16.18 -20.09 -26.91
N GLU A 89 15.25 -21.01 -26.64
CA GLU A 89 14.71 -21.89 -27.66
C GLU A 89 13.92 -21.10 -28.72
N GLU A 90 14.04 -21.50 -29.99
CA GLU A 90 13.40 -20.83 -31.14
C GLU A 90 13.81 -19.34 -31.31
N ALA A 91 15.10 -19.04 -31.13
CA ALA A 91 15.67 -17.71 -31.38
C ALA A 91 15.25 -17.15 -32.75
N GLY A 92 14.79 -15.90 -32.76
CA GLY A 92 14.23 -15.22 -33.92
C GLY A 92 12.70 -15.28 -34.04
N ALA A 93 12.01 -16.18 -33.34
CA ALA A 93 10.55 -16.18 -33.26
C ALA A 93 10.03 -15.07 -32.33
N TYR A 94 8.73 -14.76 -32.43
CA TYR A 94 8.07 -13.86 -31.48
C TYR A 94 7.55 -14.64 -30.27
N HIS A 95 7.63 -14.02 -29.10
CA HIS A 95 7.03 -14.52 -27.87
C HIS A 95 6.35 -13.39 -27.11
N THR A 96 5.32 -13.74 -26.34
CA THR A 96 4.64 -12.80 -25.46
C THR A 96 4.81 -13.26 -24.02
N PHE A 97 5.46 -12.43 -23.20
CA PHE A 97 5.50 -12.60 -21.76
C PHE A 97 4.20 -12.06 -21.15
N SER A 98 3.44 -12.93 -20.49
CA SER A 98 2.39 -12.52 -19.56
C SER A 98 3.01 -12.39 -18.17
N ILE A 99 3.25 -11.17 -17.72
CA ILE A 99 3.82 -10.89 -16.41
C ILE A 99 2.71 -10.97 -15.35
N GLU A 100 2.91 -11.85 -14.38
CA GLU A 100 2.00 -12.11 -13.27
C GLU A 100 2.72 -11.92 -11.92
N PRO A 101 1.97 -11.69 -10.82
CA PRO A 101 2.55 -11.72 -9.49
C PRO A 101 3.28 -13.04 -9.19
N ASN A 102 4.36 -12.95 -8.40
CA ASN A 102 5.35 -13.99 -8.09
C ASN A 102 6.27 -14.40 -9.25
N MET A 103 6.27 -13.67 -10.37
CA MET A 103 7.28 -13.85 -11.41
C MET A 103 8.55 -13.04 -11.10
N GLU A 104 9.69 -13.65 -11.38
CA GLU A 104 10.97 -12.95 -11.44
C GLU A 104 11.28 -12.59 -12.89
N ILE A 105 11.57 -11.32 -13.12
CA ILE A 105 11.96 -10.80 -14.43
C ILE A 105 13.27 -10.05 -14.35
N LYS A 106 14.00 -10.04 -15.46
CA LYS A 106 15.23 -9.28 -15.65
C LYS A 106 15.03 -8.31 -16.82
N ILE A 107 15.32 -7.04 -16.60
CA ILE A 107 15.26 -5.99 -17.62
C ILE A 107 16.67 -5.48 -17.86
N GLU A 108 17.08 -5.43 -19.13
CA GLU A 108 18.34 -4.81 -19.56
C GLU A 108 18.03 -3.61 -20.43
N LYS A 109 18.41 -2.42 -19.96
CA LYS A 109 18.20 -1.15 -20.67
C LYS A 109 19.11 -0.04 -20.18
N GLU A 110 19.08 1.09 -20.86
CA GLU A 110 19.64 2.34 -20.35
C GLU A 110 18.71 2.93 -19.28
N TRP A 111 19.15 2.88 -18.01
CA TRP A 111 18.36 3.37 -16.88
C TRP A 111 18.53 4.88 -16.70
N LYS A 112 17.46 5.62 -17.00
CA LYS A 112 17.34 7.04 -16.69
C LYS A 112 16.79 7.26 -15.28
N GLU A 113 17.00 8.46 -14.75
CA GLU A 113 16.61 8.79 -13.37
C GLU A 113 15.10 8.60 -13.10
N TYR A 114 14.24 8.93 -14.07
CA TYR A 114 12.79 8.73 -13.93
C TYR A 114 12.39 7.26 -13.85
N HIS A 115 13.10 6.35 -14.55
CA HIS A 115 12.89 4.90 -14.41
C HIS A 115 13.21 4.45 -12.99
N LEU A 116 14.36 4.90 -12.46
CA LEU A 116 14.82 4.52 -11.11
C LEU A 116 13.89 5.05 -10.03
N LYS A 117 13.42 6.29 -10.18
CA LYS A 117 12.43 6.87 -9.28
C LYS A 117 11.16 6.01 -9.23
N ARG A 118 10.66 5.58 -10.40
CA ARG A 118 9.45 4.76 -10.49
C ARG A 118 9.64 3.36 -9.91
N LEU A 119 10.81 2.74 -10.12
CA LEU A 119 11.13 1.45 -9.48
C LEU A 119 11.13 1.56 -7.95
N ARG A 120 11.66 2.65 -7.40
CA ARG A 120 11.65 2.91 -5.94
C ARG A 120 10.23 3.17 -5.42
N GLU A 121 9.44 3.96 -6.15
CA GLU A 121 8.02 4.19 -5.81
C GLU A 121 7.23 2.87 -5.76
N ALA A 122 7.55 1.93 -6.65
CA ALA A 122 6.94 0.59 -6.69
C ALA A 122 7.44 -0.35 -5.57
N GLU A 123 8.56 -0.04 -4.92
CA GLU A 123 9.09 -0.77 -3.77
C GLU A 123 8.46 -0.30 -2.45
N GLU A 124 8.00 0.95 -2.38
CA GLU A 124 7.26 1.47 -1.23
C GLU A 124 5.91 0.75 -1.07
N ILE A 125 5.73 0.07 0.07
CA ILE A 125 4.44 -0.50 0.44
C ILE A 125 3.51 0.64 0.83
N LYS A 126 2.76 1.19 -0.13
CA LYS A 126 1.70 2.14 0.20
C LYS A 126 0.47 1.38 0.72
N PRO A 127 -0.14 1.84 1.83
CA PRO A 127 -1.32 1.21 2.37
C PRO A 127 -2.44 1.27 1.32
N LYS A 128 -3.00 0.10 1.00
CA LYS A 128 -4.24 0.03 0.22
C LYS A 128 -5.34 0.68 1.04
N PHE A 129 -6.03 1.64 0.46
CA PHE A 129 -7.04 2.45 1.13
C PHE A 129 -8.34 2.37 0.36
N ALA A 130 -9.46 2.23 1.07
CA ALA A 130 -10.77 2.22 0.47
C ALA A 130 -11.52 3.54 0.75
N ILE A 131 -12.32 4.00 -0.19
CA ILE A 131 -13.26 5.09 -0.02
C ILE A 131 -14.66 4.52 -0.24
N LEU A 132 -15.50 4.60 0.79
CA LEU A 132 -16.94 4.41 0.69
C LEU A 132 -17.57 5.79 0.53
N VAL A 133 -18.17 6.05 -0.62
CA VAL A 133 -19.07 7.18 -0.81
C VAL A 133 -20.49 6.67 -0.62
N MET A 134 -21.27 7.31 0.25
CA MET A 134 -22.65 6.90 0.45
C MET A 134 -23.60 8.07 0.72
N ASP A 135 -24.84 7.91 0.29
CA ASP A 135 -25.98 8.69 0.72
C ASP A 135 -27.15 7.76 1.08
N ASP A 136 -28.36 8.31 1.17
CA ASP A 136 -29.57 7.52 1.48
C ASP A 136 -30.03 6.66 0.29
N ASP A 137 -29.52 6.89 -0.93
CA ASP A 137 -30.00 6.31 -2.19
C ASP A 137 -28.99 5.31 -2.80
N GLU A 138 -27.69 5.54 -2.65
CA GLU A 138 -26.63 4.67 -3.17
C GLU A 138 -25.33 4.69 -2.35
N ALA A 139 -24.54 3.61 -2.47
CA ALA A 139 -23.24 3.44 -1.85
C ALA A 139 -22.23 2.84 -2.83
N THR A 140 -21.12 3.54 -3.02
CA THR A 140 -20.00 3.11 -3.87
C THR A 140 -18.77 2.89 -3.03
N LEU A 141 -18.17 1.70 -3.09
CA LEU A 141 -16.86 1.47 -2.52
C LEU A 141 -15.83 1.35 -3.64
N ALA A 142 -14.81 2.20 -3.55
CA ALA A 142 -13.66 2.13 -4.41
C ALA A 142 -12.40 1.87 -3.59
N VAL A 143 -11.49 1.07 -4.13
CA VAL A 143 -10.14 0.88 -3.59
C VAL A 143 -9.20 1.75 -4.40
N ILE A 144 -8.40 2.54 -3.71
CA ILE A 144 -7.37 3.36 -4.33
C ILE A 144 -6.11 2.51 -4.48
N HIS A 145 -5.69 2.38 -5.74
CA HIS A 145 -4.42 1.83 -6.12
C HIS A 145 -3.51 2.96 -6.65
N GLU A 146 -2.21 2.71 -6.77
CA GLU A 146 -1.30 3.72 -7.33
C GLU A 146 -1.54 3.97 -8.83
N TYR A 147 -2.11 2.98 -9.53
CA TYR A 147 -2.44 3.06 -10.95
C TYR A 147 -3.83 3.62 -11.24
N GLY A 148 -4.67 3.80 -10.22
CA GLY A 148 -6.02 4.29 -10.42
C GLY A 148 -6.98 3.89 -9.32
N ILE A 149 -8.26 4.12 -9.61
CA ILE A 149 -9.37 3.86 -8.71
C ILE A 149 -10.07 2.60 -9.23
N GLU A 150 -10.13 1.56 -8.40
CA GLU A 150 -10.89 0.35 -8.72
C GLU A 150 -12.22 0.38 -7.95
N GLU A 151 -13.33 0.52 -8.67
CA GLU A 151 -14.66 0.38 -8.07
C GLU A 151 -14.91 -1.10 -7.73
N LYS A 152 -15.06 -1.41 -6.44
CA LYS A 152 -15.31 -2.78 -5.98
C LYS A 152 -16.78 -3.13 -6.01
N PHE A 153 -17.65 -2.18 -5.67
CA PHE A 153 -19.08 -2.36 -5.74
C PHE A 153 -19.82 -1.01 -5.74
N HIS A 154 -21.03 -1.07 -6.27
CA HIS A 154 -22.02 -0.03 -6.24
C HIS A 154 -23.36 -0.66 -5.84
N ILE A 155 -23.97 -0.19 -4.75
CA ILE A 155 -25.19 -0.72 -4.16
C ILE A 155 -26.23 0.39 -4.12
N PHE A 156 -27.39 0.16 -4.72
CA PHE A 156 -28.55 1.04 -4.57
C PHE A 156 -29.36 0.64 -3.34
N SER A 157 -29.96 1.62 -2.68
CA SER A 157 -30.78 1.41 -1.49
C SER A 157 -32.22 0.97 -1.80
N ASP A 158 -32.59 1.00 -3.10
CA ASP A 158 -33.94 0.74 -3.62
C ASP A 158 -35.03 1.59 -2.95
N LYS A 159 -34.65 2.75 -2.40
CA LYS A 159 -35.55 3.68 -1.75
C LYS A 159 -36.44 4.37 -2.79
N CYS A 160 -37.69 3.94 -2.85
CA CYS A 160 -38.70 4.62 -3.65
C CYS A 160 -39.12 5.97 -3.01
N GLY A 161 -39.47 6.94 -3.84
CA GLY A 161 -40.00 8.23 -3.39
C GLY A 161 -41.27 8.08 -2.54
N LYS A 162 -41.63 9.14 -1.77
CA LYS A 162 -42.70 9.13 -0.76
C LYS A 162 -44.07 8.59 -1.25
N ASP A 163 -44.30 8.59 -2.56
CA ASP A 163 -45.55 8.16 -3.20
C ASP A 163 -45.62 6.67 -3.57
N TYR A 164 -44.52 5.93 -3.43
CA TYR A 164 -44.45 4.50 -3.77
C TYR A 164 -44.11 3.66 -2.54
N LYS A 165 -44.97 2.69 -2.20
CA LYS A 165 -44.74 1.68 -1.16
C LYS A 165 -43.69 0.66 -1.62
N GLY A 166 -42.43 1.08 -1.70
CA GLY A 166 -41.30 0.16 -1.74
C GLY A 166 -41.02 -0.37 -0.33
N GLU A 167 -40.64 -1.64 -0.22
CA GLU A 167 -40.11 -2.23 1.02
C GLU A 167 -38.66 -1.76 1.24
N TYR A 168 -38.46 -0.44 1.43
CA TYR A 168 -37.15 0.07 1.79
C TYR A 168 -36.76 -0.48 3.17
N ASN A 169 -35.74 -1.32 3.20
CA ASN A 169 -35.18 -1.87 4.41
C ASN A 169 -33.75 -1.33 4.64
N GLU A 170 -33.67 -0.22 5.36
CA GLU A 170 -32.40 0.44 5.71
C GLU A 170 -31.37 -0.52 6.32
N LYS A 171 -31.80 -1.48 7.15
CA LYS A 171 -30.90 -2.45 7.78
C LYS A 171 -30.32 -3.43 6.78
N GLU A 172 -31.09 -3.78 5.75
CA GLU A 172 -30.62 -4.66 4.69
C GLU A 172 -29.59 -3.96 3.82
N TYR A 173 -29.87 -2.72 3.42
CA TYR A 173 -28.94 -1.86 2.68
C TYR A 173 -27.60 -1.71 3.43
N TYR A 174 -27.63 -1.29 4.70
CA TYR A 174 -26.42 -1.19 5.52
C TYR A 174 -25.75 -2.55 5.76
N GLY A 175 -26.53 -3.62 5.91
CA GLY A 175 -26.03 -4.97 6.09
C GLY A 175 -25.27 -5.51 4.86
N GLN A 176 -25.70 -5.13 3.65
CA GLN A 176 -24.99 -5.47 2.41
C GLN A 176 -23.65 -4.73 2.32
N ILE A 177 -23.66 -3.42 2.57
CA ILE A 177 -22.45 -2.58 2.59
C ILE A 177 -21.43 -3.14 3.60
N LEU A 178 -21.86 -3.42 4.82
CA LEU A 178 -20.99 -3.90 5.90
C LEU A 178 -20.31 -5.24 5.57
N ARG A 179 -21.05 -6.18 4.94
CA ARG A 179 -20.46 -7.45 4.47
C ARG A 179 -19.34 -7.20 3.48
N LYS A 180 -19.54 -6.28 2.54
CA LYS A 180 -18.53 -5.96 1.54
C LYS A 180 -17.31 -5.22 2.09
N ILE A 181 -17.50 -4.34 3.08
CA ILE A 181 -16.37 -3.72 3.79
C ILE A 181 -15.51 -4.78 4.48
N LYS A 182 -16.14 -5.77 5.14
CA LYS A 182 -15.44 -6.86 5.82
C LYS A 182 -14.66 -7.78 4.87
N GLU A 183 -15.15 -8.00 3.65
CA GLU A 183 -14.44 -8.79 2.63
C GLU A 183 -13.08 -8.17 2.25
N ILE A 184 -12.99 -6.84 2.25
CA ILE A 184 -11.80 -6.11 1.79
C ILE A 184 -10.78 -5.93 2.92
N ASN A 185 -11.23 -5.74 4.16
CA ASN A 185 -10.38 -5.61 5.35
C ASN A 185 -9.23 -4.58 5.17
N LEU A 186 -9.56 -3.42 4.61
CA LEU A 186 -8.65 -2.29 4.44
C LEU A 186 -9.10 -1.10 5.30
N PRO A 187 -8.17 -0.20 5.66
CA PRO A 187 -8.57 1.09 6.20
C PRO A 187 -9.44 1.86 5.21
N ILE A 188 -10.47 2.53 5.73
CA ILE A 188 -11.57 3.04 4.91
C ILE A 188 -11.93 4.49 5.28
N ALA A 189 -12.04 5.37 4.30
CA ALA A 189 -12.78 6.63 4.47
C ALA A 189 -14.24 6.40 4.13
N ILE A 190 -15.13 6.79 5.03
CA ILE A 190 -16.57 6.79 4.82
C ILE A 190 -16.97 8.24 4.60
N VAL A 191 -17.31 8.57 3.37
CA VAL A 191 -17.67 9.91 2.95
C VAL A 191 -19.08 9.92 2.38
N GLY A 192 -19.74 11.07 2.43
CA GLY A 192 -21.11 11.15 1.94
C GLY A 192 -21.73 12.51 2.14
N ALA A 193 -22.80 12.76 1.39
CA ALA A 193 -23.65 13.92 1.59
C ALA A 193 -24.65 13.67 2.74
N GLY A 194 -24.92 14.69 3.54
CA GLY A 194 -25.91 14.60 4.62
C GLY A 194 -25.51 13.65 5.75
N PHE A 195 -26.52 12.99 6.36
CA PHE A 195 -26.38 12.23 7.60
C PHE A 195 -26.33 10.70 7.42
N ALA A 196 -26.32 10.21 6.17
CA ALA A 196 -26.38 8.78 5.87
C ALA A 196 -25.17 8.01 6.42
N LYS A 197 -23.97 8.61 6.30
CA LYS A 197 -22.73 8.06 6.84
C LYS A 197 -22.77 7.89 8.37
N GLU A 198 -23.32 8.84 9.11
CA GLU A 198 -23.45 8.78 10.57
C GLU A 198 -24.45 7.70 11.02
N LYS A 199 -25.57 7.56 10.29
CA LYS A 199 -26.54 6.48 10.54
C LYS A 199 -25.91 5.11 10.28
N PHE A 200 -25.20 4.97 9.16
CA PHE A 200 -24.48 3.74 8.82
C PHE A 200 -23.43 3.37 9.86
N LEU A 201 -22.64 4.34 10.33
CA LEU A 201 -21.68 4.11 11.42
C LEU A 201 -22.34 3.66 12.71
N SER A 202 -23.49 4.26 13.05
CA SER A 202 -24.29 3.86 14.21
C SER A 202 -24.83 2.43 14.09
N PHE A 203 -25.15 1.99 12.86
CA PHE A 203 -25.54 0.62 12.55
C PHE A 203 -24.35 -0.35 12.61
N ALA A 204 -23.23 0.02 11.99
CA ALA A 204 -22.05 -0.82 11.87
C ALA A 204 -21.27 -0.96 13.19
N LYS A 205 -21.41 -0.02 14.13
CA LYS A 205 -20.74 -0.03 15.45
C LYS A 205 -19.25 -0.41 15.37
N ASN A 206 -18.72 -1.08 16.40
CA ASN A 206 -17.35 -1.58 16.52
C ASN A 206 -16.96 -2.66 15.48
N GLU A 207 -17.80 -2.93 14.48
CA GLU A 207 -17.49 -3.92 13.44
C GLU A 207 -16.54 -3.38 12.36
N ILE A 208 -16.48 -2.06 12.19
CA ILE A 208 -15.50 -1.40 11.32
C ILE A 208 -14.37 -0.86 12.19
N LYS A 209 -13.17 -1.35 11.95
CA LYS A 209 -11.93 -0.85 12.59
C LYS A 209 -11.20 0.07 11.61
N ASN A 210 -10.49 1.07 12.12
CA ASN A 210 -9.64 1.98 11.33
C ASN A 210 -10.37 2.69 10.18
N TYR A 211 -11.43 3.44 10.52
CA TYR A 211 -12.14 4.28 9.57
C TYR A 211 -11.94 5.77 9.86
N PHE A 212 -12.08 6.59 8.83
CA PHE A 212 -12.20 8.04 8.92
C PHE A 212 -13.50 8.51 8.28
N VAL A 213 -14.04 9.65 8.71
CA VAL A 213 -15.30 10.20 8.20
C VAL A 213 -15.08 11.60 7.69
N ASP A 214 -15.52 11.87 6.46
CA ASP A 214 -15.51 13.22 5.89
C ASP A 214 -16.79 13.46 5.07
N SER A 215 -16.96 14.66 4.55
CA SER A 215 -18.11 15.04 3.74
C SER A 215 -17.72 15.35 2.30
N VAL A 216 -18.49 14.79 1.37
CA VAL A 216 -18.47 15.11 -0.07
C VAL A 216 -19.87 15.50 -0.51
N PHE A 217 -19.99 16.19 -1.64
CA PHE A 217 -21.28 16.60 -2.19
C PHE A 217 -21.84 15.61 -3.19
N ASN A 218 -20.98 14.95 -3.95
CA ASN A 218 -21.39 14.00 -4.98
C ASN A 218 -21.46 12.56 -4.44
N SER A 219 -22.36 11.78 -5.01
CA SER A 219 -22.50 10.34 -4.80
C SER A 219 -21.71 9.57 -5.88
N GLY A 220 -21.76 8.23 -5.84
CA GLY A 220 -21.18 7.42 -6.90
C GLY A 220 -19.65 7.52 -7.01
N THR A 221 -19.14 7.13 -8.19
CA THR A 221 -17.73 7.29 -8.57
C THR A 221 -17.32 8.78 -8.58
N ALA A 222 -18.23 9.71 -8.91
CA ALA A 222 -17.96 11.15 -8.89
C ALA A 222 -17.59 11.64 -7.48
N GLY A 223 -18.28 11.14 -6.44
CA GLY A 223 -17.95 11.39 -5.05
C GLY A 223 -16.58 10.84 -4.64
N VAL A 224 -16.14 9.72 -5.23
CA VAL A 224 -14.80 9.16 -4.97
C VAL A 224 -13.73 10.11 -5.49
N TYR A 225 -13.89 10.59 -6.72
CA TYR A 225 -12.98 11.59 -7.30
C TYR A 225 -12.98 12.90 -6.51
N GLU A 226 -14.15 13.35 -6.04
CA GLU A 226 -14.26 14.53 -5.18
C GLU A 226 -13.47 14.35 -3.87
N ALA A 227 -13.66 13.21 -3.18
CA ALA A 227 -12.97 12.89 -1.94
C ALA A 227 -11.45 12.93 -2.12
N ILE A 228 -10.95 12.35 -3.21
CA ILE A 228 -9.53 12.37 -3.56
C ILE A 228 -9.03 13.79 -3.80
N LYS A 229 -9.75 14.61 -4.58
CA LYS A 229 -9.40 16.02 -4.83
C LYS A 229 -9.35 16.86 -3.56
N ARG A 230 -10.19 16.55 -2.57
CA ARG A 230 -10.19 17.18 -1.24
C ARG A 230 -9.05 16.71 -0.33
N GLY A 231 -8.23 15.78 -0.79
CA GLY A 231 -7.08 15.27 -0.04
C GLY A 231 -7.47 14.27 1.05
N ILE A 232 -8.56 13.51 0.88
CA ILE A 232 -9.01 12.51 1.87
C ILE A 232 -7.91 11.52 2.26
N VAL A 233 -7.09 11.12 1.29
CA VAL A 233 -5.96 10.19 1.50
C VAL A 233 -4.95 10.81 2.45
N ARG A 234 -4.60 12.08 2.24
CA ARG A 234 -3.67 12.80 3.09
C ARG A 234 -4.21 12.96 4.50
N LYS A 235 -5.47 13.36 4.66
CA LYS A 235 -6.13 13.48 5.97
C LYS A 235 -6.12 12.15 6.72
N PHE A 236 -6.49 11.07 6.05
CA PHE A 236 -6.46 9.73 6.63
C PHE A 236 -5.06 9.32 7.08
N MET A 237 -4.03 9.55 6.25
CA MET A 237 -2.65 9.25 6.63
C MET A 237 -2.19 10.08 7.83
N GLU A 238 -2.54 11.37 7.88
CA GLU A 238 -2.24 12.25 9.00
C GLU A 238 -2.92 11.77 10.28
N GLU A 239 -4.22 11.44 10.24
CA GLU A 239 -4.94 10.90 11.40
C GLU A 239 -4.42 9.54 11.86
N ASN A 240 -4.10 8.64 10.93
CA ASN A 240 -3.52 7.34 11.29
C ASN A 240 -2.15 7.52 11.95
N ARG A 241 -1.34 8.46 11.46
CA ARG A 241 -0.06 8.80 12.08
C ARG A 241 -0.26 9.36 13.49
N VAL A 242 -1.14 10.34 13.66
CA VAL A 242 -1.47 10.92 14.97
C VAL A 242 -2.00 9.85 15.94
N ALA A 243 -2.85 8.93 15.48
CA ALA A 243 -3.34 7.84 16.30
C ALA A 243 -2.21 6.92 16.79
N LYS A 244 -1.25 6.58 15.91
CA LYS A 244 -0.06 5.80 16.29
C LYS A 244 0.85 6.56 17.25
N GLU A 245 1.04 7.86 17.03
CA GLU A 245 1.80 8.75 17.92
C GLU A 245 1.15 8.85 19.32
N ILE A 246 -0.19 8.84 19.40
CA ILE A 246 -0.89 8.78 20.69
C ILE A 246 -0.72 7.40 21.34
N GLU A 247 -0.96 6.32 20.59
CA GLU A 247 -0.87 4.95 21.11
C GLU A 247 0.52 4.64 21.69
N ILE A 248 1.60 5.11 21.05
CA ILE A 248 2.95 4.88 21.56
C ILE A 248 3.22 5.66 22.85
N VAL A 249 2.69 6.87 22.98
CA VAL A 249 2.83 7.66 24.22
C VAL A 249 1.99 7.08 25.35
N GLU A 250 0.79 6.59 25.09
CA GLU A 250 0.00 5.86 26.09
C GLU A 250 0.76 4.62 26.59
N LYS A 251 1.38 3.86 25.69
CA LYS A 251 2.23 2.72 26.08
C LYS A 251 3.42 3.13 26.94
N ILE A 252 4.06 4.27 26.65
CA ILE A 252 5.12 4.82 27.51
C ILE A 252 4.58 5.07 28.92
N LEU A 253 3.44 5.73 29.05
CA LEU A 253 2.82 6.03 30.35
C LEU A 253 2.42 4.75 31.11
N GLU A 254 1.87 3.77 30.40
CA GLU A 254 1.57 2.45 30.97
C GLU A 254 2.83 1.76 31.51
N GLU A 255 3.91 1.75 30.74
CA GLU A 255 5.17 1.13 31.18
C GLU A 255 5.78 1.87 32.37
N ILE A 256 5.71 3.21 32.41
CA ILE A 256 6.14 4.00 33.57
C ILE A 256 5.35 3.57 34.81
N SER A 257 4.02 3.43 34.70
CA SER A 257 3.16 3.03 35.83
C SER A 257 3.49 1.64 36.39
N LYS A 258 4.04 0.75 35.56
CA LYS A 258 4.44 -0.61 35.92
C LYS A 258 5.91 -0.73 36.35
N ASN A 259 6.65 0.38 36.40
CA ASN A 259 8.12 0.35 36.50
C ASN A 259 8.76 -0.56 35.42
N GLY A 260 8.18 -0.56 34.23
CA GLY A 260 8.60 -1.34 33.06
C GLY A 260 9.87 -0.80 32.40
N ASN A 261 10.22 -1.35 31.24
CA ASN A 261 11.46 -1.07 30.52
C ASN A 261 11.36 0.20 29.67
N VAL A 262 11.23 1.34 30.35
CA VAL A 262 11.12 2.65 29.73
C VAL A 262 11.98 3.66 30.48
N ALA A 263 12.59 4.59 29.75
CA ALA A 263 13.29 5.75 30.28
C ALA A 263 12.63 7.02 29.74
N TYR A 264 12.65 8.10 30.52
CA TYR A 264 12.10 9.38 30.07
C TYR A 264 12.88 10.57 30.61
N GLY A 265 12.81 11.68 29.89
CA GLY A 265 13.66 12.83 30.13
C GLY A 265 15.07 12.63 29.57
N ARG A 266 15.71 13.74 29.21
CA ARG A 266 16.97 13.75 28.45
C ARG A 266 18.10 12.97 29.14
N GLU A 267 18.33 13.25 30.43
CA GLU A 267 19.47 12.70 31.17
C GLU A 267 19.39 11.17 31.33
N GLU A 268 18.20 10.64 31.59
CA GLU A 268 18.01 9.20 31.75
C GLU A 268 18.17 8.50 30.39
N VAL A 269 17.50 9.01 29.36
CA VAL A 269 17.56 8.44 28.01
C VAL A 269 18.98 8.45 27.45
N GLU A 270 19.77 9.50 27.72
CA GLU A 270 21.17 9.56 27.27
C GLU A 270 22.03 8.44 27.86
N LYS A 271 21.87 8.12 29.16
CA LYS A 271 22.61 7.00 29.78
C LYS A 271 22.32 5.67 29.09
N TYR A 272 21.05 5.43 28.76
CA TYR A 272 20.64 4.21 28.05
C TYR A 272 21.10 4.21 26.58
N ALA A 273 21.18 5.38 25.94
CA ALA A 273 21.72 5.52 24.60
C ALA A 273 23.22 5.16 24.57
N GLU A 274 23.99 5.62 25.54
CA GLU A 274 25.43 5.34 25.65
C GLU A 274 25.73 3.85 25.87
N ALA A 275 24.87 3.17 26.60
CA ALA A 275 24.96 1.74 26.83
C ALA A 275 24.35 0.89 25.70
N GLY A 276 23.79 1.50 24.65
CA GLY A 276 23.15 0.80 23.53
C GLY A 276 21.91 -0.01 23.90
N ALA A 277 21.26 0.36 25.01
CA ALA A 277 20.12 -0.35 25.57
C ALA A 277 18.77 0.13 25.01
N ILE A 278 18.75 1.15 24.15
CA ILE A 278 17.51 1.68 23.56
C ILE A 278 17.02 0.77 22.44
N GLU A 279 15.75 0.35 22.52
CA GLU A 279 15.04 -0.29 21.42
C GLU A 279 14.39 0.76 20.51
N LYS A 280 13.65 1.70 21.10
CA LYS A 280 12.95 2.77 20.38
C LYS A 280 13.15 4.10 21.08
N LEU A 281 13.59 5.11 20.33
CA LEU A 281 13.70 6.48 20.81
C LEU A 281 12.48 7.27 20.32
N ILE A 282 11.75 7.89 21.25
CA ILE A 282 10.57 8.70 20.97
C ILE A 282 10.89 10.13 21.40
N LEU A 283 10.78 11.08 20.47
CA LEU A 283 11.09 12.48 20.75
C LEU A 283 10.14 13.43 20.04
N LEU A 284 9.97 14.63 20.61
CA LEU A 284 9.20 15.68 19.97
C LEU A 284 9.91 16.23 18.73
N ASN A 285 9.13 16.57 17.70
CA ASN A 285 9.62 17.21 16.48
C ASN A 285 10.43 18.49 16.75
N SER A 286 10.09 19.23 17.80
CA SER A 286 10.77 20.46 18.21
C SER A 286 12.20 20.23 18.70
N LEU A 287 12.50 19.03 19.22
CA LEU A 287 13.78 18.69 19.85
C LEU A 287 14.80 18.11 18.87
N VAL A 288 14.39 17.75 17.65
CA VAL A 288 15.25 17.07 16.66
C VAL A 288 16.56 17.80 16.42
N ARG A 289 16.53 19.13 16.28
CA ARG A 289 17.73 19.94 16.02
C ARG A 289 18.68 20.00 17.21
N ASN A 290 18.14 19.93 18.43
CA ASN A 290 18.94 20.06 19.65
C ASN A 290 19.51 18.71 20.11
N GLU A 291 18.90 17.60 19.68
CA GLU A 291 19.25 16.25 20.11
C GLU A 291 19.85 15.40 18.97
N GLU A 292 20.43 16.01 17.93
CA GLU A 292 21.03 15.30 16.80
C GLU A 292 22.07 14.25 17.23
N GLU A 293 22.88 14.56 18.25
CA GLU A 293 23.89 13.62 18.75
C GLU A 293 23.27 12.40 19.43
N LEU A 294 22.19 12.60 20.19
CA LEU A 294 21.45 11.50 20.83
C LEU A 294 20.79 10.60 19.77
N ILE A 295 20.18 11.19 18.74
CA ILE A 295 19.59 10.46 17.62
C ILE A 295 20.65 9.62 16.91
N LYS A 296 21.80 10.22 16.55
CA LYS A 296 22.92 9.50 15.90
C LYS A 296 23.46 8.36 16.76
N LYS A 297 23.58 8.56 18.09
CA LYS A 297 23.99 7.50 19.04
C LYS A 297 22.99 6.34 18.99
N ALA A 298 21.69 6.62 19.11
CA ALA A 298 20.64 5.62 19.11
C ALA A 298 20.59 4.84 17.78
N GLU A 299 20.66 5.53 16.64
CA GLU A 299 20.68 4.91 15.30
C GLU A 299 21.88 3.97 15.12
N LYS A 300 23.08 4.34 15.58
CA LYS A 300 24.27 3.48 15.52
C LYS A 300 24.10 2.16 16.25
N THR A 301 23.26 2.13 17.29
CA THR A 301 22.95 0.94 18.08
C THR A 301 21.71 0.16 17.56
N GLY A 302 21.16 0.60 16.44
CA GLY A 302 20.00 0.00 15.77
C GLY A 302 18.68 0.26 16.48
N ALA A 303 18.52 1.42 17.11
CA ALA A 303 17.25 1.82 17.71
C ALA A 303 16.32 2.43 16.64
N ASP A 304 15.02 2.14 16.74
CA ASP A 304 14.01 2.80 15.88
C ASP A 304 13.71 4.21 16.41
N ILE A 305 13.81 5.22 15.55
CA ILE A 305 13.54 6.61 15.92
C ILE A 305 12.13 7.00 15.51
N ILE A 306 11.33 7.50 16.46
CA ILE A 306 9.94 7.90 16.25
C ILE A 306 9.78 9.35 16.70
N PHE A 307 9.33 10.19 15.77
CA PHE A 307 9.06 11.59 16.06
C PHE A 307 7.58 11.82 16.33
N VAL A 308 7.29 12.63 17.34
CA VAL A 308 5.92 12.96 17.78
C VAL A 308 5.66 14.46 17.64
N SER A 309 4.47 14.81 17.14
CA SER A 309 4.02 16.19 17.02
C SER A 309 3.43 16.70 18.33
N GLU A 310 3.82 17.91 18.73
CA GLU A 310 3.28 18.60 19.93
C GLU A 310 1.81 19.05 19.76
N LEU A 311 1.27 18.96 18.55
CA LEU A 311 -0.04 19.51 18.20
C LEU A 311 -1.23 18.67 18.70
N HIS A 312 -1.00 17.44 19.15
CA HIS A 312 -2.04 16.55 19.67
C HIS A 312 -1.77 16.12 21.13
N GLU A 313 -2.73 15.46 21.76
CA GLU A 313 -2.69 15.10 23.18
C GLU A 313 -1.47 14.25 23.55
N GLY A 314 -1.16 13.22 22.74
CA GLY A 314 0.05 12.40 22.90
C GLY A 314 1.34 13.23 22.95
N GLY A 315 1.52 14.18 22.03
CA GLY A 315 2.67 15.08 22.06
C GLY A 315 2.73 15.97 23.30
N LYS A 316 1.58 16.49 23.75
CA LYS A 316 1.51 17.28 25.00
C LYS A 316 1.89 16.44 26.22
N LYS A 317 1.45 15.18 26.28
CA LYS A 317 1.84 14.23 27.34
C LYS A 317 3.34 13.94 27.31
N LEU A 318 3.91 13.68 26.14
CA LEU A 318 5.35 13.49 25.98
C LEU A 318 6.14 14.75 26.37
N ALA A 319 5.65 15.95 26.03
CA ALA A 319 6.25 17.21 26.46
C ALA A 319 6.29 17.33 27.99
N ALA A 320 5.23 16.92 28.68
CA ALA A 320 5.18 16.89 30.15
C ALA A 320 6.20 15.92 30.77
N LEU A 321 6.64 14.89 30.03
CA LEU A 321 7.72 13.96 30.43
C LEU A 321 9.13 14.48 30.09
N GLY A 322 9.25 15.73 29.61
CA GLY A 322 10.53 16.30 29.18
C GLY A 322 10.82 16.13 27.68
N GLY A 323 9.82 15.71 26.90
CA GLY A 323 9.86 15.69 25.43
C GLY A 323 10.65 14.55 24.78
N ILE A 324 11.29 13.70 25.58
CA ILE A 324 12.08 12.55 25.13
C ILE A 324 11.74 11.35 26.02
N ALA A 325 11.51 10.20 25.39
CA ALA A 325 11.32 8.93 26.06
C ALA A 325 11.91 7.80 25.22
N ALA A 326 12.19 6.66 25.84
CA ALA A 326 12.76 5.51 25.16
C ALA A 326 12.22 4.20 25.71
N PHE A 327 11.84 3.27 24.83
CA PHE A 327 11.69 1.87 25.20
C PHE A 327 13.06 1.21 25.24
N LEU A 328 13.30 0.42 26.27
CA LEU A 328 14.59 -0.19 26.56
C LEU A 328 14.56 -1.70 26.28
N ARG A 329 15.65 -2.21 25.71
CA ARG A 329 15.90 -3.65 25.56
C ARG A 329 16.12 -4.31 26.92
N TYR A 330 16.80 -3.60 27.83
CA TYR A 330 17.08 -4.01 29.21
C TYR A 330 17.36 -2.78 30.09
N LYS A 331 17.13 -2.91 31.40
CA LYS A 331 17.53 -1.89 32.38
C LYS A 331 18.99 -2.03 32.75
N ILE A 332 19.60 -0.90 33.09
CA ILE A 332 20.97 -0.81 33.57
C ILE A 332 20.84 -0.39 35.04
N SER A 333 21.46 -1.17 35.92
CA SER A 333 21.41 -0.94 37.37
C SER A 333 22.29 0.21 37.80
#